data_AF-N4U0W5-F1
#
_entry.id   AF-N4U0W5-F1
#
_cell.length_a   1.000
_cell.length_b   1.000
_cell.length_c   1.000
_cell.angle_alpha   90.00
_cell.angle_beta   90.00
_cell.angle_gamma   90.00
#
_symmetry.space_group_name_H-M   'P 1'
#
loop_
_entity.id
_entity.type
_entity.pdbx_description
1 polymer ?
#
loop_
_entity_poly.entity_id
_entity_poly.type
_entity_poly.pdbx_seq_one_letter_code
_entity_poly.pdbx_strand_id
1 'polypeptide(L)'
;MLSRSIATAARMVPATRALRPRSHPLVMLPSMMQTVRTYADSVIKVPQMAESISEGTLKQFSKSIGDYVEQDEEIATIETDKIDVAVNATESGTIKEFLVAEEDTVTVGQDLVRIELGGAPSGDKKEAPKEESKEQPQKSESESKSESKPEPKQESAPEPKKESAPAPSKPEPPRQAEKKDSKPQSAASSGPSMGNREERRVKMNRMRLRIAERLKQSQNTAASLTTFNEVDMSNIMEFRKLYKEDVLKKTGVKLGFMSAFSRACVLAMRDLPAVNASIEGPNGGDTIVYRDYVDISVAVATEKGLVTPVVRNVESMDMIGIEQSIADMGKKARDNKLTIEDMAGGTFTISNGGVFGSLMGTPIINLPQSAVLGLHAIKERPVAVNGKIEIRPMMYLALTYDHRLLDGREAVQFLVKVKEYIEDPRRMLLSNENMSVPVSALFVIDIQKDLASDDKTEIPHAERIRDAGEQILEVARGIAADPKPIIVFVQHEESPESGPLVKGSKPWELVFENDPNNTRELLVSKNQRDTFKSNPDLAGLLRSKGIQHIVAFGIQSECCVLETCKGALEAGFRVTLLQGAHSTYDTKNKQAVQIEEHVENELKVLGASVTPWQTAIGQWANTGVLG
;
A
#
# COMPACT_ATOMS: atom_id res chain seq x y z
N MET A 1 14.22 6.45 57.14
CA MET A 1 13.98 7.56 58.09
C MET A 1 13.55 8.76 57.23
N LEU A 2 12.35 9.35 57.30
CA LEU A 2 11.32 9.41 58.33
C LEU A 2 9.93 9.34 57.65
N SER A 3 9.06 8.51 58.23
CA SER A 3 7.61 8.52 58.04
C SER A 3 6.97 9.57 58.95
N ARG A 4 5.74 10.01 58.63
CA ARG A 4 4.71 10.29 59.64
C ARG A 4 3.31 10.33 59.02
N SER A 5 2.45 9.50 59.60
CA SER A 5 1.06 9.23 59.25
C SER A 5 0.06 10.13 59.98
N ILE A 6 -1.06 10.41 59.29
CA ILE A 6 -2.49 10.33 59.69
C ILE A 6 -2.95 10.98 61.02
N ALA A 7 -3.99 11.82 60.91
CA ALA A 7 -5.07 11.89 61.90
C ALA A 7 -6.42 12.24 61.26
N THR A 8 -7.36 11.31 61.38
CA THR A 8 -8.78 11.37 60.98
C THR A 8 -9.61 11.99 62.11
N ALA A 9 -10.65 12.78 61.79
CA ALA A 9 -11.71 13.09 62.76
C ALA A 9 -13.07 13.27 62.06
N ALA A 10 -13.94 12.28 62.27
CA ALA A 10 -15.35 12.30 61.95
C ALA A 10 -16.14 13.15 62.96
N ARG A 11 -17.25 13.76 62.54
CA ARG A 11 -18.26 14.26 63.48
C ARG A 11 -19.68 14.04 62.94
N MET A 12 -20.44 13.28 63.73
CA MET A 12 -21.84 12.91 63.53
C MET A 12 -22.82 14.05 63.87
N VAL A 13 -24.00 13.90 63.24
CA VAL A 13 -25.30 14.58 63.34
C VAL A 13 -25.86 14.66 64.77
N PRO A 14 -26.83 15.56 65.02
CA PRO A 14 -28.01 15.15 65.77
C PRO A 14 -29.33 15.45 65.01
N ALA A 15 -30.25 14.50 65.12
CA ALA A 15 -31.61 14.57 64.61
C ALA A 15 -32.55 15.28 65.61
N THR A 16 -33.61 15.89 65.07
CA THR A 16 -35.04 15.77 65.48
C THR A 16 -35.77 17.11 65.32
N ARG A 17 -36.89 17.11 64.56
CA ARG A 17 -38.26 17.20 65.12
C ARG A 17 -39.27 17.55 64.02
N ALA A 18 -40.26 16.67 63.86
CA ALA A 18 -41.40 16.81 62.96
C ALA A 18 -42.44 17.82 63.47
N LEU A 19 -43.06 18.59 62.57
CA LEU A 19 -44.34 19.28 62.80
C LEU A 19 -45.17 19.29 61.50
N ARG A 20 -46.42 18.80 61.63
CA ARG A 20 -47.50 18.78 60.64
C ARG A 20 -48.11 20.19 60.40
N PRO A 21 -48.86 20.39 59.28
CA PRO A 21 -49.30 21.70 58.85
C PRO A 21 -50.59 22.16 59.56
N ARG A 22 -50.76 23.48 59.71
CA ARG A 22 -52.02 24.13 60.09
C ARG A 22 -52.48 25.06 58.98
N SER A 23 -53.78 24.97 58.73
CA SER A 23 -54.61 25.61 57.72
C SER A 23 -55.05 27.04 58.09
N HIS A 24 -55.56 27.75 57.06
CA HIS A 24 -56.42 28.96 57.01
C HIS A 24 -55.75 30.24 56.49
N PRO A 25 -56.51 31.18 55.89
CA PRO A 25 -57.51 31.01 54.82
C PRO A 25 -57.26 31.98 53.63
N LEU A 26 -57.97 31.72 52.51
CA LEU A 26 -57.99 32.50 51.28
C LEU A 26 -58.41 33.97 51.49
N VAL A 27 -57.63 34.89 50.92
CA VAL A 27 -58.09 36.23 50.51
C VAL A 27 -57.80 36.34 49.01
N MET A 28 -58.87 36.38 48.22
CA MET A 28 -58.83 36.60 46.77
C MET A 28 -58.68 38.11 46.48
N LEU A 29 -57.72 38.46 45.63
CA LEU A 29 -57.65 39.73 44.90
C LEU A 29 -57.56 39.44 43.40
N PRO A 30 -58.12 40.30 42.54
CA PRO A 30 -58.57 39.95 41.20
C PRO A 30 -57.42 39.75 40.20
N SER A 31 -57.62 38.75 39.34
CA SER A 31 -56.76 38.35 38.23
C SER A 31 -56.63 39.47 37.19
N MET A 32 -55.44 40.07 37.07
CA MET A 32 -54.97 40.59 35.79
C MET A 32 -54.25 39.44 35.09
N MET A 33 -54.93 38.84 34.11
CA MET A 33 -54.33 37.87 33.18
C MET A 33 -53.29 38.58 32.31
N GLN A 34 -52.03 38.59 32.73
CA GLN A 34 -50.92 38.54 31.78
C GLN A 34 -50.65 37.06 31.50
N THR A 35 -51.12 36.60 30.36
CA THR A 35 -50.80 35.28 29.82
C THR A 35 -49.32 35.26 29.46
N VAL A 36 -48.46 34.89 30.41
CA VAL A 36 -47.09 34.46 30.07
C VAL A 36 -47.24 33.11 29.39
N ARG A 37 -47.15 33.10 28.05
CA ARG A 37 -46.94 31.86 27.30
C ARG A 37 -45.53 31.37 27.65
N THR A 38 -45.42 30.39 28.54
CA THR A 38 -44.20 29.61 28.68
C THR A 38 -44.14 28.66 27.49
N TYR A 39 -43.47 29.05 26.42
CA TYR A 39 -43.05 28.10 25.40
C TYR A 39 -41.96 27.21 26.03
N ALA A 40 -42.08 25.90 25.84
CA ALA A 40 -41.10 24.96 26.34
C ALA A 40 -39.87 25.00 25.40
N ASP A 41 -38.69 25.23 25.96
CA ASP A 41 -37.42 25.15 25.22
C ASP A 41 -37.04 23.66 25.08
N SER A 42 -36.85 23.18 23.84
CA SER A 42 -36.41 21.83 23.50
C SER A 42 -34.95 21.86 23.05
N VAL A 43 -34.13 20.89 23.49
CA VAL A 43 -32.70 20.85 23.20
C VAL A 43 -32.41 19.67 22.27
N ILE A 44 -31.91 19.98 21.07
CA ILE A 44 -31.51 18.97 20.10
C ILE A 44 -30.08 18.54 20.39
N LYS A 45 -29.88 17.23 20.47
CA LYS A 45 -28.60 16.60 20.78
C LYS A 45 -27.98 15.96 19.55
N VAL A 46 -26.67 15.75 19.58
CA VAL A 46 -25.96 14.95 18.58
C VAL A 46 -26.58 13.55 18.51
N PRO A 47 -27.07 13.10 17.34
CA PRO A 47 -27.70 11.78 17.18
C PRO A 47 -26.69 10.66 17.39
N GLN A 48 -27.18 9.45 17.65
CA GLN A 48 -26.32 8.28 17.72
C GLN A 48 -25.68 8.00 16.36
N MET A 49 -24.35 7.94 16.34
CA MET A 49 -23.55 7.56 15.18
C MET A 49 -23.31 6.04 15.19
N ALA A 50 -22.83 5.46 14.08
CA ALA A 50 -22.56 4.02 13.98
C ALA A 50 -21.70 3.52 15.17
N GLU A 51 -21.89 2.27 15.60
CA GLU A 51 -21.34 1.66 16.84
C GLU A 51 -19.81 1.82 17.06
N SER A 52 -19.06 2.27 16.05
CA SER A 52 -17.61 2.52 16.09
C SER A 52 -17.19 4.01 16.14
N ILE A 53 -18.13 4.97 16.22
CA ILE A 53 -17.85 6.42 16.17
C ILE A 53 -18.48 7.13 17.37
N SER A 54 -17.65 7.61 18.31
CA SER A 54 -18.11 8.29 19.53
C SER A 54 -18.07 9.83 19.46
N GLU A 55 -17.43 10.41 18.44
CA GLU A 55 -17.24 11.85 18.26
C GLU A 55 -17.22 12.26 16.77
N GLY A 56 -17.66 13.49 16.47
CA GLY A 56 -17.72 14.08 15.13
C GLY A 56 -17.40 15.57 15.16
N THR A 57 -17.20 16.22 14.01
CA THR A 57 -16.96 17.67 13.92
C THR A 57 -18.14 18.34 13.21
N LEU A 58 -18.63 19.45 13.76
CA LEU A 58 -19.72 20.20 13.15
C LEU A 58 -19.19 20.94 11.92
N LYS A 59 -19.68 20.58 10.72
CA LYS A 59 -19.19 21.13 9.45
C LYS A 59 -19.82 22.49 9.15
N GLN A 60 -21.14 22.57 9.24
CA GLN A 60 -21.90 23.80 8.99
C GLN A 60 -23.31 23.68 9.58
N PHE A 61 -23.89 24.81 10.00
CA PHE A 61 -25.34 24.92 10.24
C PHE A 61 -26.08 25.26 8.94
N SER A 62 -27.13 24.50 8.63
CA SER A 62 -28.00 24.72 7.46
C SER A 62 -29.03 25.84 7.68
N LYS A 63 -29.19 26.30 8.92
CA LYS A 63 -30.16 27.33 9.36
C LYS A 63 -29.50 28.32 10.29
N SER A 64 -30.04 29.55 10.36
CA SER A 64 -29.51 30.62 11.23
C SER A 64 -30.33 30.77 12.51
N ILE A 65 -29.75 31.47 13.50
CA ILE A 65 -30.47 31.83 14.74
C ILE A 65 -31.67 32.72 14.37
N GLY A 66 -32.87 32.32 14.80
CA GLY A 66 -34.14 32.99 14.49
C GLY A 66 -34.95 32.34 13.37
N ASP A 67 -34.41 31.35 12.66
CA ASP A 67 -35.14 30.62 11.62
C ASP A 67 -36.11 29.60 12.24
N TYR A 68 -37.29 29.45 11.61
CA TYR A 68 -38.25 28.40 11.91
C TYR A 68 -37.85 27.12 11.17
N VAL A 69 -37.85 25.99 11.90
CA VAL A 69 -37.58 24.66 11.36
C VAL A 69 -38.77 23.74 11.62
N GLU A 70 -39.10 22.92 10.64
CA GLU A 70 -40.12 21.87 10.78
C GLU A 70 -39.51 20.59 11.38
N GLN A 71 -40.35 19.75 11.98
CA GLN A 71 -39.94 18.43 12.45
C GLN A 71 -39.29 17.62 11.32
N ASP A 72 -38.19 16.95 11.65
CA ASP A 72 -37.33 16.17 10.75
C ASP A 72 -36.58 16.97 9.68
N GLU A 73 -36.57 18.31 9.75
CA GLU A 73 -35.76 19.17 8.87
C GLU A 73 -34.29 19.21 9.28
N GLU A 74 -33.36 19.18 8.32
CA GLU A 74 -31.91 19.19 8.58
C GLU A 74 -31.44 20.56 9.10
N ILE A 75 -30.82 20.57 10.29
CA ILE A 75 -30.33 21.78 10.95
C ILE A 75 -28.81 21.91 10.81
N ALA A 76 -28.08 20.80 10.83
CA ALA A 76 -26.63 20.81 10.72
C ALA A 76 -26.07 19.52 10.16
N THR A 77 -24.87 19.59 9.57
CA THR A 77 -24.15 18.41 9.08
C THR A 77 -22.91 18.17 9.94
N ILE A 78 -22.76 16.95 10.46
CA ILE A 78 -21.61 16.52 11.25
C ILE A 78 -20.72 15.63 10.38
N GLU A 79 -19.45 16.02 10.22
CA GLU A 79 -18.44 15.23 9.52
C GLU A 79 -17.80 14.23 10.50
N THR A 80 -17.86 12.95 10.15
CA THR A 80 -17.24 11.86 10.92
C THR A 80 -16.11 11.20 10.13
N ASP A 81 -15.37 10.28 10.75
CA ASP A 81 -14.23 9.58 10.12
C ASP A 81 -14.63 8.72 8.89
N LYS A 82 -15.93 8.49 8.67
CA LYS A 82 -16.45 7.57 7.65
C LYS A 82 -17.53 8.16 6.74
N ILE A 83 -18.44 8.99 7.26
CA ILE A 83 -19.55 9.62 6.51
C ILE A 83 -19.97 10.97 7.11
N ASP A 84 -20.61 11.82 6.31
CA ASP A 84 -21.33 13.00 6.79
C ASP A 84 -22.69 12.57 7.35
N VAL A 85 -23.01 12.97 8.58
CA VAL A 85 -24.26 12.65 9.29
C VAL A 85 -25.09 13.92 9.44
N ALA A 86 -26.29 13.95 8.86
CA ALA A 86 -27.24 15.03 9.02
C ALA A 86 -27.92 14.97 10.40
N VAL A 87 -28.01 16.13 11.07
CA VAL A 87 -28.73 16.30 12.32
C VAL A 87 -30.06 16.99 12.04
N ASN A 88 -31.15 16.26 12.27
CA ASN A 88 -32.51 16.73 11.99
C ASN A 88 -33.20 17.26 13.25
N ALA A 89 -34.16 18.17 13.05
CA ALA A 89 -35.01 18.72 14.10
C ALA A 89 -35.91 17.65 14.71
N THR A 90 -35.89 17.47 16.04
CA THR A 90 -36.80 16.52 16.71
C THR A 90 -38.24 17.03 16.75
N GLU A 91 -38.43 18.35 16.79
CA GLU A 91 -39.73 19.03 16.92
C GLU A 91 -39.69 20.37 16.16
N SER A 92 -40.85 20.84 15.68
CA SER A 92 -40.95 22.12 14.98
C SER A 92 -40.83 23.32 15.95
N GLY A 93 -40.08 24.34 15.56
CA GLY A 93 -39.92 25.55 16.37
C GLY A 93 -38.88 26.52 15.82
N THR A 94 -38.56 27.56 16.59
CA THR A 94 -37.59 28.59 16.18
C THR A 94 -36.25 28.40 16.89
N ILE A 95 -35.15 28.46 16.14
CA ILE A 95 -33.78 28.33 16.66
C ILE A 95 -33.42 29.56 17.51
N LYS A 96 -33.13 29.36 18.79
CA LYS A 96 -32.87 30.44 19.76
C LYS A 96 -31.39 30.69 20.00
N GLU A 97 -30.61 29.61 20.10
CA GLU A 97 -29.16 29.68 20.30
C GLU A 97 -28.45 28.43 19.80
N PHE A 98 -27.21 28.61 19.30
CA PHE A 98 -26.26 27.53 19.05
C PHE A 98 -25.36 27.35 20.26
N LEU A 99 -25.26 26.11 20.76
CA LEU A 99 -24.45 25.75 21.92
C LEU A 99 -23.03 25.32 21.52
N VAL A 100 -22.78 25.18 20.22
CA VAL A 100 -21.53 24.73 19.61
C VAL A 100 -21.23 25.60 18.39
N ALA A 101 -19.96 25.97 18.17
CA ALA A 101 -19.56 26.72 16.98
C ALA A 101 -19.29 25.80 15.78
N GLU A 102 -19.34 26.33 14.57
CA GLU A 102 -18.86 25.61 13.38
C GLU A 102 -17.37 25.26 13.58
N GLU A 103 -16.97 24.06 13.14
CA GLU A 103 -15.63 23.44 13.33
C GLU A 103 -15.30 22.92 14.75
N ASP A 104 -16.26 22.94 15.68
CA ASP A 104 -16.08 22.33 17.00
C ASP A 104 -16.35 20.81 17.01
N THR A 105 -15.66 20.12 17.93
CA THR A 105 -15.79 18.67 18.14
C THR A 105 -16.98 18.39 19.06
N VAL A 106 -17.88 17.52 18.60
CA VAL A 106 -19.11 17.16 19.29
C VAL A 106 -19.17 15.66 19.57
N THR A 107 -19.50 15.30 20.81
CA THR A 107 -19.66 13.91 21.24
C THR A 107 -21.12 13.47 21.15
N VAL A 108 -21.38 12.18 20.92
CA VAL A 108 -22.75 11.63 20.89
C VAL A 108 -23.52 12.02 22.15
N GLY A 109 -24.71 12.61 21.99
CA GLY A 109 -25.56 13.08 23.09
C GLY A 109 -25.23 14.47 23.64
N GLN A 110 -24.26 15.19 23.09
CA GLN A 110 -23.98 16.60 23.43
C GLN A 110 -25.07 17.53 22.88
N ASP A 111 -25.39 18.59 23.62
CA ASP A 111 -26.39 19.58 23.24
C ASP A 111 -25.86 20.47 22.09
N LEU A 112 -26.59 20.56 20.97
CA LEU A 112 -26.20 21.30 19.76
C LEU A 112 -26.95 22.63 19.62
N VAL A 113 -28.29 22.57 19.66
CA VAL A 113 -29.17 23.71 19.38
C VAL A 113 -30.33 23.72 20.38
N ARG A 114 -30.67 24.91 20.89
CA ARG A 114 -31.90 25.12 21.66
C ARG A 114 -32.98 25.72 20.77
N ILE A 115 -34.13 25.06 20.72
CA ILE A 115 -35.31 25.46 19.94
C ILE A 115 -36.44 25.85 20.90
N GLU A 116 -37.12 26.94 20.60
CA GLU A 116 -38.36 27.32 21.27
C GLU A 116 -39.55 26.68 20.54
N LEU A 117 -40.32 25.83 21.22
CA LEU A 117 -41.45 25.11 20.63
C LEU A 117 -42.61 26.06 20.37
N GLY A 118 -43.07 26.17 19.13
CA GLY A 118 -44.17 27.06 18.76
C GLY A 118 -44.71 26.78 17.36
N GLY A 119 -46.01 26.97 17.15
CA GLY A 119 -46.63 26.80 15.83
C GLY A 119 -46.17 27.88 14.84
N ALA A 120 -46.07 27.51 13.56
CA ALA A 120 -45.67 28.39 12.47
C ALA A 120 -46.36 29.77 12.53
N PRO A 121 -45.64 30.87 12.23
CA PRO A 121 -46.23 32.20 12.25
C PRO A 121 -47.38 32.31 11.24
N SER A 122 -48.60 32.49 11.74
CA SER A 122 -49.77 32.88 10.94
C SER A 122 -49.60 34.34 10.53
N GLY A 123 -49.39 34.56 9.23
CA GLY A 123 -49.00 35.85 8.67
C GLY A 123 -50.14 36.86 8.49
N ASP A 124 -49.75 38.12 8.33
CA ASP A 124 -50.56 39.15 7.68
C ASP A 124 -50.16 39.28 6.20
N LYS A 125 -51.18 39.20 5.35
CA LYS A 125 -51.16 39.18 3.87
C LYS A 125 -50.93 40.56 3.27
N LYS A 126 -50.30 40.61 2.07
CA LYS A 126 -50.96 41.15 0.86
C LYS A 126 -50.37 40.66 -0.49
N GLU A 127 -51.23 39.90 -1.20
CA GLU A 127 -51.48 39.69 -2.68
C GLU A 127 -50.30 39.55 -3.66
N ALA A 128 -50.05 38.39 -4.32
CA ALA A 128 -50.76 37.62 -5.41
C ALA A 128 -50.57 38.20 -6.84
N PRO A 129 -50.64 37.43 -7.98
CA PRO A 129 -50.99 35.99 -8.25
C PRO A 129 -49.96 35.26 -9.19
N LYS A 130 -50.11 34.07 -9.78
CA LYS A 130 -50.66 32.69 -9.58
C LYS A 130 -50.67 32.01 -10.99
N GLU A 131 -50.17 30.77 -11.15
CA GLU A 131 -50.64 29.66 -12.06
C GLU A 131 -49.53 28.58 -12.19
N GLU A 132 -49.65 27.34 -11.68
CA GLU A 132 -50.42 26.12 -12.06
C GLU A 132 -49.76 25.21 -13.14
N SER A 133 -49.40 23.96 -12.77
CA SER A 133 -49.75 22.73 -13.53
C SER A 133 -49.44 21.43 -12.76
N LYS A 134 -50.21 20.38 -13.08
CA LYS A 134 -50.50 19.12 -12.38
C LYS A 134 -49.65 17.90 -12.78
N GLU A 135 -49.74 16.89 -11.91
CA GLU A 135 -49.41 15.44 -11.93
C GLU A 135 -49.44 14.60 -13.24
N GLN A 136 -48.43 13.71 -13.38
CA GLN A 136 -48.37 12.22 -13.55
C GLN A 136 -49.39 11.42 -14.42
N PRO A 137 -49.14 10.15 -14.89
CA PRO A 137 -48.20 9.09 -14.42
C PRO A 137 -47.49 8.15 -15.49
N GLN A 138 -46.73 7.17 -14.96
CA GLN A 138 -45.98 5.95 -15.44
C GLN A 138 -46.55 5.14 -16.66
N LYS A 139 -45.91 4.19 -17.40
CA LYS A 139 -44.84 3.16 -17.16
C LYS A 139 -44.41 2.38 -18.46
N SER A 140 -43.21 1.75 -18.42
CA SER A 140 -42.68 0.46 -19.01
C SER A 140 -42.35 0.21 -20.51
N GLU A 141 -41.08 -0.21 -20.75
CA GLU A 141 -40.49 -1.30 -21.62
C GLU A 141 -40.87 -1.41 -23.13
N SER A 142 -40.04 -1.80 -24.14
CA SER A 142 -38.78 -2.55 -24.30
C SER A 142 -38.14 -2.33 -25.71
N GLU A 143 -36.82 -2.59 -25.81
CA GLU A 143 -35.88 -2.95 -26.91
C GLU A 143 -36.13 -2.76 -28.44
N SER A 144 -35.10 -2.20 -29.13
CA SER A 144 -34.25 -2.81 -30.22
C SER A 144 -34.03 -2.02 -31.54
N LYS A 145 -32.72 -1.80 -31.90
CA LYS A 145 -32.03 -1.66 -33.23
C LYS A 145 -32.53 -0.58 -34.24
N SER A 146 -31.73 0.10 -35.10
CA SER A 146 -30.34 0.04 -35.60
C SER A 146 -29.94 1.40 -36.25
N GLU A 147 -28.62 1.67 -36.30
CA GLU A 147 -27.82 2.41 -37.31
C GLU A 147 -28.11 3.87 -37.77
N SER A 148 -27.12 4.76 -37.55
CA SER A 148 -26.27 5.32 -38.64
C SER A 148 -25.15 6.26 -38.12
N LYS A 149 -23.89 5.96 -38.49
CA LYS A 149 -22.70 6.85 -38.54
C LYS A 149 -22.68 7.57 -39.92
N PRO A 150 -21.92 8.66 -40.22
CA PRO A 150 -20.49 8.87 -39.91
C PRO A 150 -20.02 10.31 -39.52
N GLU A 151 -18.80 10.37 -38.98
CA GLU A 151 -17.88 11.52 -38.70
C GLU A 151 -17.44 12.30 -39.97
N PRO A 152 -16.56 13.36 -39.99
CA PRO A 152 -15.61 13.88 -38.97
C PRO A 152 -15.44 15.44 -38.89
N LYS A 153 -14.65 15.93 -37.91
CA LYS A 153 -14.11 17.30 -37.84
C LYS A 153 -12.58 17.31 -37.68
N GLN A 154 -11.91 17.86 -38.68
CA GLN A 154 -10.58 18.51 -38.70
C GLN A 154 -10.82 19.86 -39.43
N GLU A 155 -10.11 20.98 -39.33
CA GLU A 155 -8.94 21.48 -38.60
C GLU A 155 -8.75 22.91 -39.16
N SER A 156 -8.38 23.92 -38.37
CA SER A 156 -7.50 25.03 -38.81
C SER A 156 -7.33 26.11 -37.73
N ALA A 157 -6.10 26.63 -37.72
CA ALA A 157 -5.44 27.46 -36.74
C ALA A 157 -5.81 28.97 -36.79
N PRO A 158 -5.36 29.78 -35.81
CA PRO A 158 -5.81 31.15 -35.54
C PRO A 158 -4.82 32.24 -35.99
N GLU A 159 -5.27 33.49 -36.13
CA GLU A 159 -4.47 34.72 -35.85
C GLU A 159 -5.32 36.05 -35.93
N PRO A 160 -4.83 37.24 -35.50
CA PRO A 160 -5.37 37.97 -34.34
C PRO A 160 -5.83 39.43 -34.62
N LYS A 161 -6.45 40.13 -33.66
CA LYS A 161 -6.63 41.61 -33.64
C LYS A 161 -6.95 42.12 -32.22
N LYS A 162 -6.01 42.88 -31.61
CA LYS A 162 -5.98 44.35 -31.41
C LYS A 162 -6.97 44.96 -30.38
N GLU A 163 -6.34 45.32 -29.26
CA GLU A 163 -6.50 46.44 -28.31
C GLU A 163 -7.31 47.69 -28.72
N SER A 164 -8.15 48.19 -27.80
CA SER A 164 -8.62 49.59 -27.76
C SER A 164 -8.97 50.05 -26.33
N ALA A 165 -8.55 51.27 -26.00
CA ALA A 165 -8.62 51.97 -24.70
C ALA A 165 -10.04 52.42 -24.27
N PRO A 166 -10.26 52.80 -22.99
CA PRO A 166 -11.57 53.18 -22.45
C PRO A 166 -11.82 54.70 -22.39
N ALA A 167 -13.10 55.09 -22.38
CA ALA A 167 -13.58 56.46 -22.14
C ALA A 167 -14.74 56.48 -21.12
N PRO A 168 -15.02 57.61 -20.44
CA PRO A 168 -15.43 57.66 -19.03
C PRO A 168 -16.89 58.10 -18.80
N SER A 169 -17.41 57.92 -17.57
CA SER A 169 -18.62 58.62 -17.10
C SER A 169 -18.59 58.92 -15.59
N LYS A 170 -19.27 60.02 -15.23
CA LYS A 170 -19.11 60.94 -14.08
C LYS A 170 -20.29 60.76 -13.07
N PRO A 171 -20.50 61.59 -12.01
CA PRO A 171 -20.78 61.19 -10.62
C PRO A 171 -22.15 61.67 -10.06
N GLU A 172 -22.36 61.56 -8.73
CA GLU A 172 -23.26 62.34 -7.80
C GLU A 172 -24.30 61.51 -6.94
N PRO A 173 -24.86 62.02 -5.80
CA PRO A 173 -24.24 62.18 -4.46
C PRO A 173 -25.22 61.72 -3.30
N PRO A 174 -25.32 62.36 -2.10
CA PRO A 174 -24.88 61.82 -0.81
C PRO A 174 -26.02 61.53 0.22
N ARG A 175 -25.69 60.83 1.33
CA ARG A 175 -26.49 60.91 2.57
C ARG A 175 -25.63 60.82 3.84
N GLN A 176 -25.58 61.96 4.54
CA GLN A 176 -25.33 62.15 5.98
C GLN A 176 -26.36 61.35 6.80
N ALA A 177 -26.25 61.08 8.10
CA ALA A 177 -25.22 61.07 9.14
C ALA A 177 -25.98 60.63 10.41
N GLU A 178 -25.41 59.85 11.32
CA GLU A 178 -25.88 59.89 12.71
C GLU A 178 -24.78 59.54 13.72
N LYS A 179 -24.87 60.23 14.84
CA LYS A 179 -23.81 60.59 15.79
C LYS A 179 -23.54 59.47 16.80
N LYS A 180 -22.29 59.33 17.24
CA LYS A 180 -21.94 58.72 18.54
C LYS A 180 -21.26 59.74 19.42
N ASP A 181 -21.90 60.03 20.55
CA ASP A 181 -21.38 60.82 21.65
C ASP A 181 -20.35 60.03 22.50
N SER A 182 -19.37 60.81 23.00
CA SER A 182 -18.27 60.63 23.97
C SER A 182 -18.45 59.62 25.13
N LYS A 183 -17.45 59.05 25.85
CA LYS A 183 -15.99 59.18 26.11
C LYS A 183 -15.59 57.94 27.00
N PRO A 184 -14.33 57.68 27.47
CA PRO A 184 -13.11 58.48 27.38
C PRO A 184 -11.85 57.79 26.84
N GLN A 185 -11.00 58.62 26.24
CA GLN A 185 -9.59 58.36 25.93
C GLN A 185 -8.80 57.95 27.18
N SER A 186 -8.11 56.81 27.12
CA SER A 186 -6.78 56.69 27.73
C SER A 186 -5.74 57.13 26.71
N ALA A 187 -4.88 58.05 27.12
CA ALA A 187 -3.91 58.75 26.30
C ALA A 187 -3.08 57.82 25.39
N ALA A 188 -3.04 58.18 24.11
CA ALA A 188 -2.04 57.69 23.18
C ALA A 188 -0.66 58.20 23.61
N SER A 189 0.24 57.29 23.97
CA SER A 189 1.66 57.49 23.74
C SER A 189 1.91 57.31 22.24
N SER A 190 1.95 58.41 21.51
CA SER A 190 2.38 58.46 20.11
C SER A 190 3.89 58.20 20.02
N GLY A 191 4.27 56.92 20.03
CA GLY A 191 5.51 56.45 19.42
C GLY A 191 5.19 55.85 18.04
N PRO A 192 6.13 55.86 17.07
CA PRO A 192 5.92 55.17 15.81
C PRO A 192 5.66 53.67 16.11
N SER A 193 4.43 53.21 15.89
CA SER A 193 4.09 51.79 16.01
C SER A 193 4.82 51.01 14.92
N MET A 194 5.91 50.38 15.32
CA MET A 194 6.73 49.47 14.54
C MET A 194 5.92 48.21 14.20
N GLY A 195 5.20 48.24 13.07
CA GLY A 195 4.56 47.06 12.44
C GLY A 195 3.44 46.44 13.28
N ASN A 196 2.38 45.98 12.62
CA ASN A 196 1.30 45.29 13.33
C ASN A 196 1.84 43.93 13.82
N ARG A 197 2.19 43.81 15.11
CA ARG A 197 2.63 42.56 15.75
C ARG A 197 1.42 41.71 16.11
N GLU A 198 0.63 41.36 15.10
CA GLU A 198 -0.56 40.51 15.28
C GLU A 198 -0.16 39.03 15.27
N GLU A 199 -0.49 38.32 16.34
CA GLU A 199 -0.36 36.86 16.41
C GLU A 199 -1.66 36.18 15.98
N ARG A 200 -1.62 35.32 14.96
CA ARG A 200 -2.76 34.49 14.54
C ARG A 200 -2.56 33.04 14.96
N ARG A 201 -3.49 32.50 15.76
CA ARG A 201 -3.53 31.08 16.14
C ARG A 201 -4.51 30.35 15.21
N VAL A 202 -4.07 29.27 14.58
CA VAL A 202 -4.89 28.42 13.70
C VAL A 202 -4.75 26.98 14.16
N LYS A 203 -5.88 26.30 14.40
CA LYS A 203 -5.91 24.88 14.80
C LYS A 203 -5.46 24.02 13.61
N MET A 204 -4.68 22.97 13.88
CA MET A 204 -4.31 22.01 12.82
C MET A 204 -5.52 21.18 12.41
N ASN A 205 -5.66 20.90 11.11
CA ASN A 205 -6.66 19.95 10.62
C ASN A 205 -6.30 18.50 11.00
N ARG A 206 -7.29 17.59 10.95
CA ARG A 206 -7.11 16.16 11.31
C ARG A 206 -6.00 15.47 10.53
N MET A 207 -5.93 15.71 9.22
CA MET A 207 -4.88 15.14 8.35
C MET A 207 -3.48 15.57 8.83
N ARG A 208 -3.28 16.85 9.14
CA ARG A 208 -1.99 17.37 9.63
C ARG A 208 -1.61 16.78 10.99
N LEU A 209 -2.58 16.60 11.89
CA LEU A 209 -2.35 15.95 13.18
C LEU A 209 -1.87 14.51 13.00
N ARG A 210 -2.53 13.72 12.15
CA ARG A 210 -2.13 12.33 11.84
C ARG A 210 -0.75 12.23 11.20
N ILE A 211 -0.44 13.13 10.26
CA ILE A 211 0.90 13.21 9.65
C ILE A 211 1.94 13.55 10.71
N ALA A 212 1.68 14.52 11.60
CA ALA A 212 2.59 14.90 12.66
C ALA A 212 2.85 13.74 13.65
N GLU A 213 1.80 13.02 14.03
CA GLU A 213 1.88 11.82 14.86
C GLU A 213 2.77 10.74 14.22
N ARG A 214 2.52 10.40 12.94
CA ARG A 214 3.31 9.41 12.20
C ARG A 214 4.77 9.82 12.02
N LEU A 215 5.04 11.08 11.65
CA LEU A 215 6.41 11.58 11.49
C LEU A 215 7.17 11.54 12.82
N LYS A 216 6.52 11.91 13.93
CA LYS A 216 7.14 11.86 15.24
C LYS A 216 7.36 10.43 15.73
N GLN A 217 6.43 9.53 15.44
CA GLN A 217 6.59 8.10 15.70
C GLN A 217 7.79 7.54 14.94
N SER A 218 7.95 7.86 13.65
CA SER A 218 9.11 7.44 12.86
C SER A 218 10.43 7.87 13.50
N GLN A 219 10.54 9.15 13.89
CA GLN A 219 11.75 9.67 14.55
C GLN A 219 12.03 9.04 15.91
N ASN A 220 11.01 8.68 16.68
CA ASN A 220 11.18 8.09 18.00
C ASN A 220 11.52 6.58 17.91
N THR A 221 11.06 5.90 16.86
CA THR A 221 11.23 4.45 16.70
C THR A 221 12.49 4.10 15.90
N ALA A 222 12.71 4.75 14.75
CA ALA A 222 13.84 4.45 13.89
C ALA A 222 15.11 5.14 14.39
N ALA A 223 16.22 4.40 14.47
CA ALA A 223 17.54 4.99 14.73
C ALA A 223 18.05 5.61 13.42
N SER A 224 17.43 6.71 13.01
CA SER A 224 17.65 7.29 11.68
C SER A 224 19.05 7.87 11.53
N LEU A 225 19.78 7.44 10.50
CA LEU A 225 21.02 8.04 10.05
C LEU A 225 20.92 8.38 8.56
N THR A 226 21.50 9.50 8.14
CA THR A 226 21.54 9.89 6.72
C THR A 226 22.97 9.89 6.21
N THR A 227 23.19 9.27 5.05
CA THR A 227 24.44 9.38 4.27
C THR A 227 24.18 10.08 2.95
N PHE A 228 25.23 10.68 2.37
CA PHE A 228 25.14 11.52 1.17
C PHE A 228 26.20 11.15 0.14
N ASN A 229 25.80 11.18 -1.13
CA ASN A 229 26.70 11.09 -2.27
C ASN A 229 26.33 12.16 -3.30
N GLU A 230 27.31 12.66 -4.05
CA GLU A 230 27.05 13.40 -5.28
C GLU A 230 27.03 12.44 -6.48
N VAL A 231 26.24 12.75 -7.48
CA VAL A 231 26.11 11.96 -8.73
C VAL A 231 26.19 12.89 -9.94
N ASP A 232 26.97 12.51 -10.94
CA ASP A 232 27.00 13.17 -12.24
C ASP A 232 25.81 12.73 -13.10
N MET A 233 24.95 13.68 -13.47
CA MET A 233 23.74 13.44 -14.25
C MET A 233 23.96 13.51 -15.77
N SER A 234 25.19 13.75 -16.24
CA SER A 234 25.49 13.99 -17.67
C SER A 234 24.93 12.88 -18.57
N ASN A 235 25.28 11.64 -18.29
CA ASN A 235 24.97 10.50 -19.16
C ASN A 235 23.48 10.17 -19.15
N ILE A 236 22.81 10.24 -17.99
CA ILE A 236 21.36 10.01 -17.92
C ILE A 236 20.55 11.15 -18.57
N MET A 237 21.05 12.39 -18.49
CA MET A 237 20.44 13.54 -19.19
C MET A 237 20.58 13.41 -20.70
N GLU A 238 21.75 12.97 -21.18
CA GLU A 238 21.98 12.68 -22.59
C GLU A 238 21.08 11.53 -23.08
N PHE A 239 21.04 10.42 -22.34
CA PHE A 239 20.15 9.29 -22.62
C PHE A 239 18.69 9.75 -22.78
N ARG A 240 18.19 10.52 -21.80
CA ARG A 240 16.84 11.07 -21.87
C ARG A 240 16.67 11.99 -23.09
N LYS A 241 17.63 12.86 -23.38
CA LYS A 241 17.55 13.79 -24.52
C LYS A 241 17.44 13.04 -25.85
N LEU A 242 18.17 11.93 -26.01
CA LEU A 242 18.17 11.12 -27.22
C LEU A 242 16.84 10.39 -27.44
N TYR A 243 16.26 9.79 -26.39
CA TYR A 243 15.11 8.87 -26.57
C TYR A 243 13.75 9.45 -26.18
N LYS A 244 13.68 10.59 -25.46
CA LYS A 244 12.40 11.11 -24.93
C LYS A 244 11.31 11.31 -25.99
N GLU A 245 11.67 11.79 -27.19
CA GLU A 245 10.69 12.12 -28.24
C GLU A 245 10.15 10.84 -28.90
N ASP A 246 11.03 9.86 -29.14
CA ASP A 246 10.66 8.59 -29.75
C ASP A 246 9.81 7.73 -28.81
N VAL A 247 10.18 7.68 -27.52
CA VAL A 247 9.39 6.99 -26.49
C VAL A 247 8.01 7.65 -26.38
N LEU A 248 7.94 8.98 -26.32
CA LEU A 248 6.67 9.70 -26.23
C LEU A 248 5.78 9.42 -27.45
N LYS A 249 6.33 9.39 -28.66
CA LYS A 249 5.55 9.10 -29.88
C LYS A 249 5.05 7.66 -29.94
N LYS A 250 5.85 6.68 -29.51
CA LYS A 250 5.50 5.25 -29.60
C LYS A 250 4.57 4.80 -28.48
N THR A 251 4.76 5.31 -27.28
CA THR A 251 4.11 4.79 -26.06
C THR A 251 3.13 5.77 -25.43
N GLY A 252 3.20 7.06 -25.79
CA GLY A 252 2.43 8.12 -25.13
C GLY A 252 2.98 8.55 -23.76
N VAL A 253 4.06 7.92 -23.28
CA VAL A 253 4.62 8.14 -21.94
C VAL A 253 5.76 9.15 -21.99
N LYS A 254 5.77 10.10 -21.05
CA LYS A 254 6.87 11.06 -20.91
C LYS A 254 8.03 10.42 -20.17
N LEU A 255 9.17 10.25 -20.84
CA LEU A 255 10.38 9.73 -20.22
C LEU A 255 10.93 10.75 -19.18
N GLY A 256 10.95 10.34 -17.92
CA GLY A 256 11.49 11.09 -16.78
C GLY A 256 12.85 10.56 -16.34
N PHE A 257 13.30 11.01 -15.16
CA PHE A 257 14.46 10.44 -14.47
C PHE A 257 14.06 9.44 -13.38
N MET A 258 12.79 9.46 -12.95
CA MET A 258 12.33 8.65 -11.82
C MET A 258 12.43 7.16 -12.14
N SER A 259 12.11 6.76 -13.37
CA SER A 259 12.33 5.37 -13.82
C SER A 259 13.78 4.91 -13.68
N ALA A 260 14.75 5.76 -14.01
CA ALA A 260 16.17 5.43 -13.88
C ALA A 260 16.57 5.24 -12.42
N PHE A 261 16.15 6.16 -11.53
CA PHE A 261 16.42 6.05 -10.09
C PHE A 261 15.70 4.86 -9.46
N SER A 262 14.44 4.63 -9.81
CA SER A 262 13.67 3.46 -9.35
C SER A 262 14.34 2.15 -9.78
N ARG A 263 14.73 2.02 -11.06
CA ARG A 263 15.42 0.84 -11.57
C ARG A 263 16.79 0.65 -10.91
N ALA A 264 17.56 1.72 -10.74
CA ALA A 264 18.85 1.68 -10.05
C ALA A 264 18.70 1.23 -8.57
N CYS A 265 17.66 1.70 -7.87
CA CYS A 265 17.36 1.28 -6.50
C CYS A 265 17.00 -0.21 -6.43
N VAL A 266 16.12 -0.68 -7.32
CA VAL A 266 15.77 -2.11 -7.42
C VAL A 266 17.02 -2.96 -7.63
N LEU A 267 17.86 -2.60 -8.59
CA LEU A 267 19.08 -3.36 -8.89
C LEU A 267 20.06 -3.34 -7.70
N ALA A 268 20.20 -2.21 -7.01
CA ALA A 268 21.05 -2.12 -5.82
C ALA A 268 20.50 -2.90 -4.62
N MET A 269 19.16 -2.98 -4.45
CA MET A 269 18.52 -3.76 -3.39
C MET A 269 18.68 -5.27 -3.56
N ARG A 270 18.86 -5.77 -4.78
CA ARG A 270 19.14 -7.20 -5.02
C ARG A 270 20.42 -7.65 -4.32
N ASP A 271 21.44 -6.80 -4.35
CA ASP A 271 22.72 -7.08 -3.70
C ASP A 271 22.71 -6.73 -2.20
N LEU A 272 21.79 -5.85 -1.78
CA LEU A 272 21.67 -5.32 -0.42
C LEU A 272 20.21 -5.44 0.05
N PRO A 273 19.70 -6.66 0.27
CA PRO A 273 18.28 -6.91 0.55
C PRO A 273 17.80 -6.27 1.86
N ALA A 274 18.72 -5.98 2.80
CA ALA A 274 18.40 -5.26 4.04
C ALA A 274 17.80 -3.86 3.80
N VAL A 275 18.12 -3.21 2.68
CA VAL A 275 17.55 -1.90 2.29
C VAL A 275 16.05 -1.99 2.01
N ASN A 276 15.55 -3.16 1.60
CA ASN A 276 14.14 -3.42 1.31
C ASN A 276 13.42 -4.16 2.44
N ALA A 277 14.09 -4.39 3.56
CA ALA A 277 13.54 -5.08 4.72
C ALA A 277 12.83 -4.11 5.69
N SER A 278 12.10 -4.64 6.65
CA SER A 278 11.50 -3.89 7.77
C SER A 278 11.68 -4.60 9.09
N ILE A 279 11.51 -3.86 10.19
CA ILE A 279 11.44 -4.41 11.54
C ILE A 279 9.97 -4.50 11.95
N GLU A 280 9.53 -5.68 12.38
CA GLU A 280 8.16 -5.95 12.86
C GLU A 280 8.19 -6.54 14.28
N GLY A 281 7.05 -6.43 14.98
CA GLY A 281 6.88 -6.90 16.35
C GLY A 281 6.59 -5.79 17.38
N PRO A 282 6.20 -6.15 18.61
CA PRO A 282 5.89 -5.20 19.67
C PRO A 282 7.11 -4.38 20.13
N ASN A 283 6.89 -3.19 20.69
CA ASN A 283 7.92 -2.32 21.30
C ASN A 283 9.09 -1.92 20.38
N GLY A 284 8.85 -1.73 19.08
CA GLY A 284 9.90 -1.35 18.13
C GLY A 284 10.45 -2.54 17.32
N GLY A 285 9.93 -3.73 17.57
CA GLY A 285 10.08 -4.96 16.78
C GLY A 285 11.35 -5.76 17.09
N ASP A 286 11.19 -7.08 17.01
CA ASP A 286 12.20 -8.11 17.28
C ASP A 286 12.42 -9.02 16.06
N THR A 287 11.62 -8.85 15.01
CA THR A 287 11.62 -9.69 13.82
C THR A 287 11.95 -8.85 12.60
N ILE A 288 12.94 -9.31 11.81
CA ILE A 288 13.28 -8.68 10.53
C ILE A 288 12.48 -9.38 9.42
N VAL A 289 11.76 -8.59 8.63
CA VAL A 289 11.00 -9.06 7.46
C VAL A 289 11.71 -8.60 6.20
N TYR A 290 12.34 -9.55 5.50
CA TYR A 290 12.88 -9.34 4.16
C TYR A 290 11.78 -9.51 3.11
N ARG A 291 11.85 -8.74 2.03
CA ARG A 291 10.88 -8.76 0.93
C ARG A 291 11.59 -8.97 -0.39
N ASP A 292 11.10 -9.94 -1.15
CA ASP A 292 11.62 -10.29 -2.47
C ASP A 292 11.03 -9.44 -3.61
N TYR A 293 9.96 -8.68 -3.31
CA TYR A 293 9.34 -7.71 -4.19
C TYR A 293 9.70 -6.28 -3.76
N VAL A 294 9.69 -5.33 -4.70
CA VAL A 294 10.04 -3.93 -4.44
C VAL A 294 8.87 -3.02 -4.83
N ASP A 295 8.19 -2.49 -3.81
CA ASP A 295 7.13 -1.50 -3.98
C ASP A 295 7.68 -0.10 -3.64
N ILE A 296 7.78 0.78 -4.64
CA ILE A 296 8.35 2.12 -4.44
C ILE A 296 7.25 3.15 -4.21
N SER A 297 7.24 3.73 -3.01
CA SER A 297 6.47 4.93 -2.70
C SER A 297 7.13 6.16 -3.33
N VAL A 298 6.38 6.92 -4.13
CA VAL A 298 6.87 8.15 -4.77
C VAL A 298 6.15 9.35 -4.17
N ALA A 299 6.90 10.28 -3.59
CA ALA A 299 6.33 11.47 -2.99
C ALA A 299 5.79 12.43 -4.07
N VAL A 300 4.49 12.73 -4.03
CA VAL A 300 3.80 13.65 -4.95
C VAL A 300 3.21 14.81 -4.15
N ALA A 301 3.51 16.04 -4.58
CA ALA A 301 2.91 17.22 -4.00
C ALA A 301 1.55 17.53 -4.64
N THR A 302 0.55 17.75 -3.81
CA THR A 302 -0.81 18.18 -4.19
C THR A 302 -1.17 19.46 -3.42
N GLU A 303 -2.25 20.14 -3.80
CA GLU A 303 -2.72 21.34 -3.10
C GLU A 303 -3.08 21.09 -1.63
N LYS A 304 -3.57 19.88 -1.32
CA LYS A 304 -3.91 19.45 0.05
C LYS A 304 -2.68 19.05 0.87
N GLY A 305 -1.52 18.91 0.23
CA GLY A 305 -0.26 18.54 0.87
C GLY A 305 0.46 17.41 0.15
N LEU A 306 1.42 16.81 0.86
CA LEU A 306 2.23 15.71 0.34
C LEU A 306 1.49 14.39 0.52
N VAL A 307 1.39 13.63 -0.57
CA VAL A 307 0.87 12.25 -0.58
C VAL A 307 1.94 11.33 -1.17
N THR A 308 1.90 10.06 -0.81
CA THR A 308 2.91 9.07 -1.19
C THR A 308 2.25 7.84 -1.79
N PRO A 309 1.79 7.91 -3.06
CA PRO A 309 1.33 6.72 -3.75
C PRO A 309 2.44 5.69 -3.97
N VAL A 310 2.06 4.43 -4.13
CA VAL A 310 2.93 3.27 -4.24
C VAL A 310 2.86 2.70 -5.65
N VAL A 311 4.03 2.58 -6.29
CA VAL A 311 4.19 1.79 -7.52
C VAL A 311 4.61 0.38 -7.12
N ARG A 312 3.81 -0.62 -7.48
CA ARG A 312 4.00 -2.00 -7.04
C ARG A 312 4.84 -2.83 -8.00
N ASN A 313 5.55 -3.81 -7.48
CA ASN A 313 6.35 -4.80 -8.24
C ASN A 313 7.31 -4.15 -9.25
N VAL A 314 8.02 -3.11 -8.82
CA VAL A 314 8.92 -2.32 -9.69
C VAL A 314 10.05 -3.19 -10.26
N GLU A 315 10.42 -4.26 -9.58
CA GLU A 315 11.42 -5.24 -10.03
C GLU A 315 11.03 -5.96 -11.33
N SER A 316 9.74 -6.07 -11.61
CA SER A 316 9.19 -6.70 -12.80
C SER A 316 8.97 -5.72 -13.97
N MET A 317 9.12 -4.42 -13.73
CA MET A 317 8.82 -3.37 -14.72
C MET A 317 10.08 -2.91 -15.47
N ASP A 318 9.90 -2.55 -16.73
CA ASP A 318 10.89 -1.79 -17.49
C ASP A 318 10.79 -0.29 -17.18
N MET A 319 11.75 0.51 -17.65
CA MET A 319 11.76 1.95 -17.36
C MET A 319 10.49 2.67 -17.84
N ILE A 320 9.90 2.22 -18.95
CA ILE A 320 8.69 2.83 -19.51
C ILE A 320 7.47 2.50 -18.65
N GLY A 321 7.32 1.24 -18.23
CA GLY A 321 6.25 0.82 -17.32
C GLY A 321 6.32 1.52 -15.97
N ILE A 322 7.53 1.81 -15.46
CA ILE A 322 7.71 2.61 -14.25
C ILE A 322 7.23 4.05 -14.46
N GLU A 323 7.65 4.73 -15.54
CA GLU A 323 7.18 6.10 -15.82
C GLU A 323 5.66 6.16 -16.00
N GLN A 324 5.08 5.18 -16.69
CA GLN A 324 3.63 5.10 -16.88
C GLN A 324 2.91 4.97 -15.54
N SER A 325 3.35 4.03 -14.69
CA SER A 325 2.76 3.83 -13.36
C SER A 325 2.86 5.08 -12.49
N ILE A 326 4.02 5.76 -12.50
CA ILE A 326 4.22 7.02 -11.78
C ILE A 326 3.31 8.12 -12.33
N ALA A 327 3.16 8.22 -13.66
CA ALA A 327 2.29 9.21 -14.29
C ALA A 327 0.82 8.99 -13.91
N ASP A 328 0.36 7.74 -13.89
CA ASP A 328 -1.01 7.37 -13.52
C ASP A 328 -1.28 7.67 -12.04
N MET A 329 -0.37 7.29 -11.14
CA MET A 329 -0.47 7.64 -9.72
C MET A 329 -0.42 9.15 -9.49
N GLY A 330 0.44 9.87 -10.21
CA GLY A 330 0.52 11.33 -10.16
C GLY A 330 -0.74 12.01 -10.68
N LYS A 331 -1.42 11.43 -11.68
CA LYS A 331 -2.71 11.91 -12.16
C LYS A 331 -3.81 11.66 -11.12
N LYS A 332 -3.91 10.44 -10.58
CA LYS A 332 -4.84 10.14 -9.47
C LYS A 332 -4.65 11.07 -8.27
N ALA A 333 -3.40 11.38 -7.91
CA ALA A 333 -3.06 12.28 -6.83
C ALA A 333 -3.59 13.70 -7.06
N ARG A 334 -3.33 14.28 -8.24
CA ARG A 334 -3.82 15.61 -8.62
C ARG A 334 -5.34 15.66 -8.72
N ASP A 335 -5.96 14.59 -9.22
CA ASP A 335 -7.41 14.49 -9.37
C ASP A 335 -8.14 14.15 -8.05
N ASN A 336 -7.41 14.02 -6.93
CA ASN A 336 -7.94 13.59 -5.62
C ASN A 336 -8.65 12.21 -5.64
N LYS A 337 -8.17 11.27 -6.47
CA LYS A 337 -8.75 9.92 -6.66
C LYS A 337 -7.87 8.80 -6.10
N LEU A 338 -6.86 9.12 -5.30
CA LEU A 338 -6.04 8.10 -4.64
C LEU A 338 -6.87 7.35 -3.60
N THR A 339 -6.84 6.03 -3.66
CA THR A 339 -7.40 5.18 -2.62
C THR A 339 -6.38 4.99 -1.49
N ILE A 340 -6.84 4.45 -0.35
CA ILE A 340 -5.94 4.09 0.76
C ILE A 340 -4.96 2.99 0.32
N GLU A 341 -5.43 2.05 -0.51
CA GLU A 341 -4.62 0.97 -1.07
C GLU A 341 -3.51 1.49 -2.00
N ASP A 342 -3.76 2.57 -2.73
CA ASP A 342 -2.74 3.23 -3.56
C ASP A 342 -1.62 3.87 -2.71
N MET A 343 -1.83 4.11 -1.41
CA MET A 343 -0.86 4.76 -0.50
C MET A 343 -0.25 3.80 0.54
N ALA A 344 -0.72 2.55 0.61
CA ALA A 344 -0.33 1.59 1.63
C ALA A 344 0.62 0.50 1.09
N GLY A 345 1.49 0.00 1.97
CA GLY A 345 2.28 -1.21 1.70
C GLY A 345 3.55 -1.02 0.85
N GLY A 346 3.98 0.21 0.59
CA GLY A 346 5.28 0.44 -0.05
C GLY A 346 6.43 -0.05 0.83
N THR A 347 7.49 -0.58 0.21
CA THR A 347 8.67 -1.14 0.88
C THR A 347 9.85 -0.17 0.92
N PHE A 348 9.91 0.76 -0.03
CA PHE A 348 10.93 1.80 -0.11
C PHE A 348 10.31 3.12 -0.57
N THR A 349 10.87 4.27 -0.14
CA THR A 349 10.39 5.58 -0.60
C THR A 349 11.45 6.32 -1.41
N ILE A 350 11.05 6.93 -2.52
CA ILE A 350 11.81 7.97 -3.21
C ILE A 350 11.09 9.31 -3.06
N SER A 351 11.80 10.29 -2.50
CA SER A 351 11.34 11.67 -2.33
C SER A 351 12.17 12.60 -3.18
N ASN A 352 11.53 13.37 -4.06
CA ASN A 352 12.21 14.31 -4.94
C ASN A 352 11.96 15.75 -4.48
N GLY A 353 12.88 16.28 -3.66
CA GLY A 353 12.89 17.69 -3.27
C GLY A 353 13.51 18.60 -4.34
N GLY A 354 14.19 18.03 -5.32
CA GLY A 354 14.86 18.76 -6.40
C GLY A 354 13.92 19.56 -7.29
N VAL A 355 12.67 19.12 -7.43
CA VAL A 355 11.63 19.87 -8.16
C VAL A 355 11.32 21.23 -7.52
N PHE A 356 11.61 21.41 -6.23
CA PHE A 356 11.46 22.66 -5.49
C PHE A 356 12.78 23.45 -5.36
N GLY A 357 13.85 23.00 -6.02
CA GLY A 357 15.17 23.64 -5.96
C GLY A 357 15.97 23.30 -4.70
N SER A 358 15.55 22.30 -3.91
CA SER A 358 16.28 21.86 -2.71
C SER A 358 17.68 21.39 -3.07
N LEU A 359 18.71 21.95 -2.42
CA LEU A 359 20.11 21.55 -2.64
C LEU A 359 20.41 20.20 -1.98
N MET A 360 19.99 20.03 -0.74
CA MET A 360 20.23 18.86 0.10
C MET A 360 19.26 18.88 1.28
N GLY A 361 18.83 17.71 1.74
CA GLY A 361 17.92 17.52 2.86
C GLY A 361 17.90 16.06 3.31
N THR A 362 17.51 15.84 4.56
CA THR A 362 17.43 14.52 5.19
C THR A 362 15.96 14.08 5.21
N PRO A 363 15.52 13.22 4.28
CA PRO A 363 14.15 12.71 4.29
C PRO A 363 13.88 11.90 5.56
N ILE A 364 12.63 11.91 6.04
CA ILE A 364 12.17 11.10 7.19
C ILE A 364 11.61 9.79 6.66
N ILE A 365 11.99 8.67 7.29
CA ILE A 365 11.56 7.32 6.92
C ILE A 365 10.04 7.18 7.11
N ASN A 366 9.36 6.56 6.15
CA ASN A 366 7.95 6.21 6.27
C ASN A 366 7.81 4.78 6.84
N LEU A 367 7.53 4.64 8.14
CA LEU A 367 7.38 3.33 8.75
C LEU A 367 6.24 2.51 8.09
N PRO A 368 6.39 1.19 7.95
CA PRO A 368 7.44 0.32 8.49
C PRO A 368 8.71 0.18 7.63
N GLN A 369 8.87 0.98 6.57
CA GLN A 369 10.04 0.91 5.69
C GLN A 369 11.33 1.18 6.46
N SER A 370 12.46 0.66 5.96
CA SER A 370 13.76 0.85 6.58
C SER A 370 14.56 2.02 5.99
N ALA A 371 14.25 2.48 4.79
CA ALA A 371 15.02 3.51 4.11
C ALA A 371 14.20 4.39 3.16
N VAL A 372 14.71 5.61 2.93
CA VAL A 372 14.16 6.59 1.99
C VAL A 372 15.28 7.29 1.24
N LEU A 373 15.17 7.33 -0.09
CA LEU A 373 16.08 8.06 -0.98
C LEU A 373 15.55 9.46 -1.27
N GLY A 374 16.36 10.48 -0.95
CA GLY A 374 16.14 11.88 -1.28
C GLY A 374 16.90 12.29 -2.54
N LEU A 375 16.16 12.72 -3.56
CA LEU A 375 16.68 13.31 -4.79
C LEU A 375 16.60 14.84 -4.70
N HIS A 376 17.69 15.53 -5.08
CA HIS A 376 17.83 16.98 -4.96
C HIS A 376 18.00 17.67 -6.31
N ALA A 377 18.12 18.99 -6.29
CA ALA A 377 18.20 19.79 -7.49
C ALA A 377 19.48 19.49 -8.27
N ILE A 378 19.34 19.33 -9.58
CA ILE A 378 20.47 19.23 -10.51
C ILE A 378 21.02 20.64 -10.72
N LYS A 379 22.31 20.83 -10.45
CA LYS A 379 23.00 22.12 -10.64
C LYS A 379 24.29 21.91 -11.41
N GLU A 380 24.59 22.81 -12.33
CA GLU A 380 25.89 22.85 -12.99
C GLU A 380 26.97 23.21 -11.97
N ARG A 381 28.01 22.37 -11.89
CA ARG A 381 29.14 22.56 -10.97
C ARG A 381 30.46 22.31 -11.69
N PRO A 382 31.52 23.09 -11.39
CA PRO A 382 32.87 22.74 -11.82
C PRO A 382 33.36 21.52 -11.05
N VAL A 383 33.69 20.44 -11.75
CA VAL A 383 34.20 19.19 -11.18
C VAL A 383 35.48 18.77 -11.89
N ALA A 384 36.38 18.10 -11.16
CA ALA A 384 37.62 17.58 -11.73
C ALA A 384 37.36 16.22 -12.41
N VAL A 385 37.49 16.16 -13.73
CA VAL A 385 37.35 14.95 -14.54
C VAL A 385 38.67 14.72 -15.26
N ASN A 386 39.33 13.58 -15.01
CA ASN A 386 40.63 13.24 -15.65
C ASN A 386 41.68 14.36 -15.55
N GLY A 387 41.74 15.06 -14.41
CA GLY A 387 42.68 16.16 -14.17
C GLY A 387 42.31 17.49 -14.82
N LYS A 388 41.14 17.61 -15.46
CA LYS A 388 40.60 18.86 -16.03
C LYS A 388 39.38 19.33 -15.26
N ILE A 389 39.17 20.65 -15.20
CA ILE A 389 37.93 21.23 -14.66
C ILE A 389 36.89 21.22 -15.78
N GLU A 390 35.80 20.49 -15.57
CA GLU A 390 34.66 20.45 -16.48
C GLU A 390 33.38 20.87 -15.74
N ILE A 391 32.47 21.55 -16.44
CA ILE A 391 31.16 21.89 -15.87
C ILE A 391 30.24 20.69 -16.10
N ARG A 392 29.76 20.09 -15.01
CA ARG A 392 28.87 18.92 -15.06
C ARG A 392 27.56 19.19 -14.31
N PRO A 393 26.42 18.66 -14.77
CA PRO A 393 25.17 18.68 -14.02
C PRO A 393 25.24 17.69 -12.86
N MET A 394 25.42 18.21 -11.65
CA MET A 394 25.58 17.39 -10.44
C MET A 394 24.28 17.40 -9.61
N MET A 395 23.97 16.25 -8.99
CA MET A 395 22.88 16.12 -8.01
C MET A 395 23.44 15.56 -6.69
N TYR A 396 22.87 15.96 -5.55
CA TYR A 396 23.09 15.28 -4.28
C TYR A 396 22.01 14.23 -4.03
N LEU A 397 22.43 13.02 -3.68
CA LEU A 397 21.60 11.93 -3.20
C LEU A 397 21.74 11.83 -1.69
N ALA A 398 20.63 11.68 -0.98
CA ALA A 398 20.60 11.43 0.45
C ALA A 398 19.86 10.13 0.73
N LEU A 399 20.47 9.19 1.45
CA LEU A 399 19.79 7.99 1.92
C LEU A 399 19.64 8.12 3.43
N THR A 400 18.40 8.27 3.91
CA THR A 400 18.10 8.08 5.33
C THR A 400 17.67 6.63 5.55
N TYR A 401 18.26 5.96 6.54
CA TYR A 401 18.02 4.57 6.85
C TYR A 401 17.93 4.33 8.36
N ASP A 402 17.23 3.27 8.76
CA ASP A 402 17.16 2.84 10.15
C ASP A 402 18.42 2.03 10.50
N HIS A 403 19.29 2.61 11.33
CA HIS A 403 20.57 2.01 11.74
C HIS A 403 20.40 0.77 12.62
N ARG A 404 19.17 0.45 13.05
CA ARG A 404 18.86 -0.84 13.68
C ARG A 404 18.90 -2.01 12.69
N LEU A 405 18.70 -1.73 11.40
CA LEU A 405 18.62 -2.74 10.35
C LEU A 405 19.78 -2.66 9.34
N LEU A 406 20.19 -1.45 8.96
CA LEU A 406 21.30 -1.23 8.03
C LEU A 406 22.50 -0.64 8.74
N ASP A 407 23.68 -1.20 8.45
CA ASP A 407 24.93 -0.59 8.88
C ASP A 407 25.41 0.49 7.89
N GLY A 408 26.25 1.40 8.37
CA GLY A 408 26.82 2.48 7.53
C GLY A 408 27.54 1.99 6.28
N ARG A 409 28.16 0.80 6.32
CA ARG A 409 28.79 0.18 5.14
C ARG A 409 27.76 -0.16 4.07
N GLU A 410 26.64 -0.77 4.44
CA GLU A 410 25.59 -1.21 3.51
C GLU A 410 24.88 0.01 2.91
N ALA A 411 24.56 1.01 3.72
CA ALA A 411 23.95 2.25 3.28
C ALA A 411 24.84 3.01 2.26
N VAL A 412 26.14 3.10 2.52
CA VAL A 412 27.09 3.74 1.58
C VAL A 412 27.23 2.90 0.31
N GLN A 413 27.36 1.57 0.42
CA GLN A 413 27.43 0.70 -0.76
C GLN A 413 26.16 0.80 -1.62
N PHE A 414 24.98 0.91 -1.01
CA PHE A 414 23.73 1.13 -1.73
C PHE A 414 23.75 2.43 -2.53
N LEU A 415 24.10 3.55 -1.89
CA LEU A 415 24.18 4.85 -2.60
C LEU A 415 25.24 4.86 -3.69
N VAL A 416 26.40 4.23 -3.46
CA VAL A 416 27.46 4.11 -4.48
C VAL A 416 26.96 3.30 -5.68
N LYS A 417 26.25 2.19 -5.48
CA LYS A 417 25.65 1.43 -6.58
C LYS A 417 24.62 2.24 -7.36
N VAL A 418 23.72 2.93 -6.66
CA VAL A 418 22.76 3.83 -7.31
C VAL A 418 23.48 4.92 -8.11
N LYS A 419 24.51 5.55 -7.54
CA LYS A 419 25.37 6.54 -8.23
C LYS A 419 25.97 5.94 -9.50
N GLU A 420 26.60 4.77 -9.42
CA GLU A 420 27.24 4.12 -10.57
C GLU A 420 26.25 3.78 -11.70
N TYR A 421 25.03 3.34 -11.36
CA TYR A 421 24.00 3.08 -12.35
C TYR A 421 23.50 4.35 -13.03
N ILE A 422 23.40 5.46 -12.30
CA ILE A 422 22.95 6.74 -12.85
C ILE A 422 24.05 7.43 -13.68
N GLU A 423 25.30 7.34 -13.22
CA GLU A 423 26.46 7.84 -13.96
C GLU A 423 26.74 7.04 -15.22
N ASP A 424 26.42 5.74 -15.25
CA ASP A 424 26.48 4.92 -16.46
C ASP A 424 25.22 4.05 -16.63
N PRO A 425 24.15 4.59 -17.24
CA PRO A 425 22.88 3.89 -17.39
C PRO A 425 22.96 2.55 -18.13
N ARG A 426 23.99 2.36 -18.98
CA ARG A 426 24.22 1.10 -19.68
C ARG A 426 24.55 -0.04 -18.71
N ARG A 427 25.13 0.27 -17.55
CA ARG A 427 25.37 -0.72 -16.49
C ARG A 427 24.08 -1.36 -16.00
N MET A 428 22.94 -0.67 -16.07
CA MET A 428 21.65 -1.28 -15.69
C MET A 428 21.21 -2.40 -16.65
N LEU A 429 21.81 -2.49 -17.85
CA LEU A 429 21.63 -3.60 -18.79
C LEU A 429 22.62 -4.75 -18.55
N LEU A 430 23.82 -4.42 -18.04
CA LEU A 430 24.90 -5.37 -17.79
C LEU A 430 24.85 -5.97 -16.39
N SER A 431 24.30 -5.24 -15.42
CA SER A 431 23.95 -5.78 -14.11
C SER A 431 22.92 -6.84 -14.40
N ASN A 432 23.38 -8.09 -14.42
CA ASN A 432 22.67 -9.22 -14.94
C ASN A 432 21.16 -9.00 -14.82
N GLU A 433 20.48 -8.85 -15.96
CA GLU A 433 19.13 -9.34 -16.13
C GLU A 433 19.11 -10.87 -15.98
N ASN A 434 19.76 -11.37 -14.94
CA ASN A 434 19.11 -12.35 -14.13
C ASN A 434 17.84 -11.61 -13.67
N MET A 435 16.77 -11.80 -14.44
CA MET A 435 15.56 -12.34 -13.86
C MET A 435 15.94 -13.09 -12.58
N SER A 436 15.10 -13.06 -11.57
CA SER A 436 15.00 -14.24 -10.73
C SER A 436 14.68 -15.43 -11.65
N VAL A 437 15.69 -15.95 -12.35
CA VAL A 437 15.74 -17.32 -12.77
C VAL A 437 15.74 -18.00 -11.42
N PRO A 438 14.62 -18.58 -10.98
CA PRO A 438 14.65 -19.35 -9.75
C PRO A 438 15.83 -20.30 -9.90
N VAL A 439 16.71 -20.37 -8.90
CA VAL A 439 17.63 -21.51 -8.90
C VAL A 439 16.72 -22.72 -8.82
N SER A 440 16.71 -23.55 -9.84
CA SER A 440 15.80 -24.69 -9.86
C SER A 440 16.52 -25.92 -9.35
N ALA A 441 15.81 -26.73 -8.57
CA ALA A 441 16.30 -28.03 -8.16
C ALA A 441 15.64 -29.11 -9.01
N LEU A 442 16.45 -29.99 -9.61
CA LEU A 442 15.98 -31.19 -10.27
C LEU A 442 15.91 -32.33 -9.25
N PHE A 443 14.70 -32.77 -8.93
CA PHE A 443 14.45 -33.89 -8.04
C PHE A 443 14.35 -35.20 -8.84
N VAL A 444 15.24 -36.14 -8.51
CA VAL A 444 15.26 -37.50 -9.02
C VAL A 444 14.72 -38.40 -7.91
N ILE A 445 13.46 -38.82 -8.02
CA ILE A 445 12.72 -39.43 -6.90
C ILE A 445 12.69 -40.96 -7.05
N ASP A 446 13.34 -41.67 -6.13
CA ASP A 446 13.23 -43.13 -5.93
C ASP A 446 13.51 -43.98 -7.19
N ILE A 447 14.35 -43.50 -8.10
CA ILE A 447 14.80 -44.28 -9.26
C ILE A 447 15.95 -45.19 -8.81
N GLN A 448 15.59 -46.30 -8.18
CA GLN A 448 16.51 -47.27 -7.59
C GLN A 448 16.61 -48.55 -8.45
N LYS A 449 17.76 -49.24 -8.42
CA LYS A 449 18.08 -50.35 -9.34
C LYS A 449 17.02 -51.44 -9.36
N ASP A 450 16.54 -51.83 -8.19
CA ASP A 450 15.50 -52.86 -8.05
C ASP A 450 14.07 -52.32 -8.27
N LEU A 451 13.88 -51.03 -8.60
CA LEU A 451 12.59 -50.43 -9.01
C LEU A 451 12.56 -50.08 -10.51
N ALA A 452 13.72 -49.98 -11.15
CA ALA A 452 13.87 -49.60 -12.55
C ALA A 452 14.49 -50.70 -13.43
N SER A 453 14.52 -51.95 -12.96
CA SER A 453 15.03 -53.12 -13.71
C SER A 453 13.94 -54.13 -14.01
N ASP A 454 13.65 -54.36 -15.30
CA ASP A 454 12.59 -55.27 -15.78
C ASP A 454 12.70 -56.71 -15.24
N ASP A 455 13.91 -57.20 -14.97
CA ASP A 455 14.13 -58.56 -14.46
C ASP A 455 13.67 -58.76 -13.00
N LYS A 456 13.32 -57.68 -12.28
CA LYS A 456 12.92 -57.71 -10.87
C LYS A 456 11.65 -56.91 -10.53
N THR A 457 11.11 -56.12 -11.46
CA THR A 457 10.01 -55.18 -11.18
C THR A 457 8.82 -55.33 -12.11
N GLU A 458 7.62 -55.28 -11.55
CA GLU A 458 6.35 -55.21 -12.29
C GLU A 458 5.91 -53.77 -12.62
N ILE A 459 6.81 -52.77 -12.58
CA ILE A 459 6.45 -51.38 -12.91
C ILE A 459 6.40 -51.23 -14.43
N PRO A 460 5.22 -50.98 -15.03
CA PRO A 460 5.14 -50.70 -16.45
C PRO A 460 5.98 -49.47 -16.80
N HIS A 461 6.67 -49.50 -17.93
CA HIS A 461 7.46 -48.37 -18.44
C HIS A 461 8.71 -48.00 -17.61
N ALA A 462 9.22 -48.87 -16.74
CA ALA A 462 10.45 -48.65 -15.99
C ALA A 462 11.65 -48.29 -16.90
N GLU A 463 11.83 -49.00 -18.01
CA GLU A 463 12.86 -48.70 -19.03
C GLU A 463 12.70 -47.28 -19.61
N ARG A 464 11.47 -46.87 -19.93
CA ARG A 464 11.17 -45.50 -20.40
C ARG A 464 11.62 -44.44 -19.39
N ILE A 465 11.42 -44.68 -18.10
CA ILE A 465 11.81 -43.74 -17.04
C ILE A 465 13.33 -43.66 -16.91
N ARG A 466 14.03 -44.80 -17.03
CA ARG A 466 15.50 -44.83 -17.05
C ARG A 466 16.04 -44.02 -18.21
N ASP A 467 15.58 -44.29 -19.43
CA ASP A 467 16.06 -43.63 -20.64
C ASP A 467 15.76 -42.12 -20.64
N ALA A 468 14.60 -41.73 -20.12
CA ALA A 468 14.27 -40.31 -19.90
C ALA A 468 15.20 -39.68 -18.86
N GLY A 469 15.45 -40.37 -17.74
CA GLY A 469 16.32 -39.89 -16.66
C GLY A 469 17.76 -39.66 -17.10
N GLU A 470 18.33 -40.53 -17.94
CA GLU A 470 19.66 -40.35 -18.51
C GLU A 470 19.76 -39.04 -19.31
N GLN A 471 18.81 -38.80 -20.21
CA GLN A 471 18.79 -37.59 -21.05
C GLN A 471 18.54 -36.31 -20.24
N ILE A 472 17.60 -36.37 -19.28
CA ILE A 472 17.30 -35.26 -18.37
C ILE A 472 18.55 -34.87 -17.56
N LEU A 473 19.25 -35.87 -16.99
CA LEU A 473 20.46 -35.64 -16.20
C LEU A 473 21.63 -35.16 -17.04
N GLU A 474 21.81 -35.70 -18.25
CA GLU A 474 22.85 -35.24 -19.18
C GLU A 474 22.69 -33.75 -19.48
N VAL A 475 21.48 -33.32 -19.85
CA VAL A 475 21.18 -31.91 -20.13
C VAL A 475 21.33 -31.07 -18.86
N ALA A 476 20.78 -31.50 -17.72
CA ALA A 476 20.88 -30.75 -16.46
C ALA A 476 22.33 -30.57 -15.98
N ARG A 477 23.16 -31.61 -16.10
CA ARG A 477 24.60 -31.56 -15.77
C ARG A 477 25.39 -30.68 -16.75
N GLY A 478 24.98 -30.65 -18.02
CA GLY A 478 25.57 -29.87 -19.10
C GLY A 478 25.24 -28.37 -19.09
N ILE A 479 24.27 -27.93 -18.29
CA ILE A 479 23.95 -26.50 -18.14
C ILE A 479 25.15 -25.75 -17.55
N ALA A 480 25.77 -24.92 -18.39
CA ALA A 480 26.93 -24.10 -18.03
C ALA A 480 26.56 -22.70 -17.53
N ALA A 481 25.31 -22.25 -17.70
CA ALA A 481 24.85 -20.93 -17.28
C ALA A 481 24.66 -20.85 -15.76
N ASP A 482 25.00 -19.70 -15.18
CA ASP A 482 24.79 -19.43 -13.76
C ASP A 482 23.47 -18.67 -13.53
N PRO A 483 22.66 -19.06 -12.53
CA PRO A 483 22.92 -20.11 -11.55
C PRO A 483 22.68 -21.52 -12.11
N LYS A 484 23.66 -22.41 -11.89
CA LYS A 484 23.54 -23.83 -12.29
C LYS A 484 22.46 -24.52 -11.46
N PRO A 485 21.68 -25.45 -12.04
CA PRO A 485 20.71 -26.21 -11.29
C PRO A 485 21.39 -27.11 -10.25
N ILE A 486 20.69 -27.36 -9.15
CA ILE A 486 21.08 -28.34 -8.14
C ILE A 486 20.29 -29.61 -8.42
N ILE A 487 20.96 -30.76 -8.43
CA ILE A 487 20.33 -32.06 -8.62
C ILE A 487 20.18 -32.70 -7.25
N VAL A 488 18.96 -33.08 -6.89
CA VAL A 488 18.62 -33.72 -5.62
C VAL A 488 18.20 -35.15 -5.93
N PHE A 489 19.08 -36.09 -5.58
CA PHE A 489 18.79 -37.51 -5.62
C PHE A 489 18.08 -37.90 -4.33
N VAL A 490 16.84 -38.34 -4.45
CA VAL A 490 16.04 -38.81 -3.32
C VAL A 490 16.11 -40.32 -3.30
N GLN A 491 16.66 -40.87 -2.22
CA GLN A 491 16.82 -42.30 -1.99
C GLN A 491 15.88 -42.74 -0.87
N HIS A 492 15.03 -43.72 -1.15
CA HIS A 492 14.22 -44.32 -0.09
C HIS A 492 15.05 -45.28 0.78
N GLU A 493 14.93 -45.12 2.10
CA GLU A 493 15.45 -46.01 3.14
C GLU A 493 14.29 -46.53 4.00
N GLU A 494 14.23 -47.85 4.24
CA GLU A 494 13.14 -48.46 4.99
C GLU A 494 13.19 -48.08 6.48
N SER A 495 12.03 -47.70 7.05
CA SER A 495 11.78 -47.63 8.49
C SER A 495 10.82 -48.75 8.91
N PRO A 496 10.91 -49.33 10.11
CA PRO A 496 9.99 -50.36 10.58
C PRO A 496 8.50 -49.97 10.54
N GLU A 497 8.19 -48.68 10.46
CA GLU A 497 6.82 -48.12 10.44
C GLU A 497 6.24 -47.93 9.03
N SER A 498 7.02 -48.08 7.94
CA SER A 498 6.64 -47.59 6.60
C SER A 498 5.64 -48.46 5.79
N GLY A 499 5.10 -49.55 6.35
CA GLY A 499 4.25 -50.48 5.57
C GLY A 499 5.04 -51.22 4.47
N PRO A 500 4.41 -52.08 3.64
CA PRO A 500 5.13 -53.08 2.87
C PRO A 500 5.95 -52.49 1.71
N LEU A 501 7.22 -52.27 2.02
CA LEU A 501 8.43 -52.13 1.21
C LEU A 501 8.88 -53.22 0.25
N VAL A 502 8.25 -54.40 0.09
CA VAL A 502 9.12 -55.57 -0.21
C VAL A 502 8.57 -56.75 -1.02
N LYS A 503 9.44 -57.43 -1.79
CA LYS A 503 10.42 -58.42 -1.27
C LYS A 503 11.70 -58.55 -2.14
N GLY A 504 12.96 -58.44 -1.69
CA GLY A 504 13.56 -58.47 -0.36
C GLY A 504 15.08 -58.16 -0.33
N SER A 505 15.42 -57.04 0.30
CA SER A 505 16.58 -56.76 1.17
C SER A 505 17.84 -56.02 0.66
N LYS A 506 18.33 -55.12 1.55
CA LYS A 506 19.50 -54.19 1.54
C LYS A 506 19.29 -52.84 0.81
N PRO A 507 19.99 -51.75 1.21
CA PRO A 507 19.70 -50.39 0.75
C PRO A 507 19.70 -50.34 -0.78
N TRP A 508 18.61 -49.84 -1.33
CA TRP A 508 18.32 -49.87 -2.74
C TRP A 508 19.20 -48.80 -3.39
N GLU A 509 20.24 -49.23 -4.09
CA GLU A 509 21.16 -48.32 -4.78
C GLU A 509 20.40 -47.54 -5.86
N LEU A 510 20.71 -46.25 -5.99
CA LEU A 510 20.19 -45.42 -7.08
C LEU A 510 20.65 -45.97 -8.43
N VAL A 511 19.80 -45.85 -9.44
CA VAL A 511 20.17 -46.13 -10.85
C VAL A 511 21.17 -45.11 -11.35
N PHE A 512 20.96 -43.85 -10.99
CA PHE A 512 21.83 -42.75 -11.35
C PHE A 512 22.81 -42.47 -10.23
N GLU A 513 24.11 -42.58 -10.52
CA GLU A 513 25.15 -42.26 -9.55
C GLU A 513 25.18 -40.77 -9.25
N ASN A 514 25.17 -40.42 -7.96
CA ASN A 514 25.47 -39.07 -7.49
C ASN A 514 26.99 -38.92 -7.32
N ASP A 515 27.55 -37.77 -7.67
CA ASP A 515 28.93 -37.44 -7.32
C ASP A 515 28.99 -36.79 -5.93
N PRO A 516 29.50 -37.47 -4.88
CA PRO A 516 29.55 -36.92 -3.53
C PRO A 516 30.50 -35.72 -3.38
N ASN A 517 31.41 -35.51 -4.34
CA ASN A 517 32.32 -34.36 -4.35
C ASN A 517 31.73 -33.16 -5.10
N ASN A 518 30.62 -33.34 -5.80
CA ASN A 518 29.96 -32.27 -6.54
C ASN A 518 28.96 -31.56 -5.62
N THR A 519 29.27 -30.34 -5.21
CA THR A 519 28.41 -29.53 -4.33
C THR A 519 27.06 -29.15 -4.93
N ARG A 520 26.84 -29.45 -6.22
CA ARG A 520 25.56 -29.28 -6.94
C ARG A 520 24.70 -30.54 -6.95
N GLU A 521 25.22 -31.68 -6.49
CA GLU A 521 24.47 -32.93 -6.36
C GLU A 521 24.27 -33.24 -4.88
N LEU A 522 23.01 -33.34 -4.46
CA LEU A 522 22.63 -33.66 -3.08
C LEU A 522 22.02 -35.04 -3.06
N LEU A 523 22.46 -35.87 -2.14
CA LEU A 523 21.81 -37.14 -1.81
C LEU A 523 20.94 -36.94 -0.57
N VAL A 524 19.65 -37.24 -0.67
CA VAL A 524 18.66 -37.10 0.41
C VAL A 524 18.02 -38.46 0.65
N SER A 525 18.28 -39.04 1.82
CA SER A 525 17.58 -40.25 2.26
C SER A 525 16.20 -39.90 2.82
N LYS A 526 15.19 -40.73 2.57
CA LYS A 526 13.84 -40.57 3.12
C LYS A 526 13.25 -41.89 3.59
N ASN A 527 12.47 -41.85 4.67
CA ASN A 527 11.76 -43.01 5.21
C ASN A 527 10.23 -42.88 5.21
N GLN A 528 9.72 -41.74 4.73
CA GLN A 528 8.30 -41.53 4.44
C GLN A 528 8.09 -41.28 2.94
N ARG A 529 6.83 -41.25 2.50
CA ARG A 529 6.47 -40.97 1.10
C ARG A 529 6.90 -39.57 0.67
N ASP A 530 6.65 -38.59 1.55
CA ASP A 530 7.03 -37.20 1.36
C ASP A 530 8.48 -36.97 1.84
N THR A 531 9.31 -36.51 0.91
CA THR A 531 10.72 -36.17 1.16
C THR A 531 10.87 -35.02 2.17
N PHE A 532 9.99 -34.02 2.14
CA PHE A 532 10.02 -32.86 3.02
C PHE A 532 9.57 -33.18 4.44
N LYS A 533 8.63 -34.12 4.62
CA LYS A 533 8.29 -34.66 5.95
C LYS A 533 9.40 -35.53 6.54
N SER A 534 10.08 -36.30 5.69
CA SER A 534 11.25 -37.10 6.12
C SER A 534 12.44 -36.22 6.50
N ASN A 535 12.54 -35.03 5.91
CA ASN A 535 13.68 -34.11 6.08
C ASN A 535 13.17 -32.67 6.35
N PRO A 536 12.84 -32.32 7.61
CA PRO A 536 12.29 -31.01 7.94
C PRO A 536 13.21 -29.82 7.56
N ASP A 537 14.53 -30.03 7.60
CA ASP A 537 15.51 -29.00 7.27
C ASP A 537 15.73 -28.82 5.75
N LEU A 538 15.21 -29.72 4.91
CA LEU A 538 15.44 -29.71 3.47
C LEU A 538 14.93 -28.41 2.82
N ALA A 539 13.75 -27.94 3.20
CA ALA A 539 13.21 -26.69 2.66
C ALA A 539 14.11 -25.49 2.99
N GLY A 540 14.63 -25.42 4.23
CA GLY A 540 15.58 -24.39 4.65
C GLY A 540 16.90 -24.47 3.88
N LEU A 541 17.43 -25.68 3.69
CA LEU A 541 18.64 -25.93 2.90
C LEU A 541 18.48 -25.47 1.44
N LEU A 542 17.39 -25.86 0.78
CA LEU A 542 17.13 -25.46 -0.61
C LEU A 542 16.98 -23.94 -0.73
N ARG A 543 16.25 -23.30 0.20
CA ARG A 543 16.12 -21.83 0.25
C ARG A 543 17.45 -21.13 0.49
N SER A 544 18.31 -21.67 1.37
CA SER A 544 19.66 -21.13 1.60
C SER A 544 20.54 -21.17 0.34
N LYS A 545 20.24 -22.09 -0.59
CA LYS A 545 20.87 -22.20 -1.90
C LYS A 545 20.16 -21.39 -2.99
N GLY A 546 19.20 -20.54 -2.63
CA GLY A 546 18.45 -19.68 -3.56
C GLY A 546 17.38 -20.41 -4.37
N ILE A 547 17.03 -21.65 -4.02
CA ILE A 547 16.08 -22.44 -4.79
C ILE A 547 14.64 -21.98 -4.54
N GLN A 548 13.90 -21.78 -5.62
CA GLN A 548 12.49 -21.36 -5.59
C GLN A 548 11.58 -22.22 -6.47
N HIS A 549 12.16 -23.07 -7.32
CA HIS A 549 11.45 -23.94 -8.25
C HIS A 549 12.02 -25.35 -8.18
N ILE A 550 11.14 -26.35 -8.10
CA ILE A 550 11.49 -27.76 -8.11
C ILE A 550 10.93 -28.37 -9.38
N VAL A 551 11.80 -29.03 -10.15
CA VAL A 551 11.40 -29.86 -11.27
C VAL A 551 11.57 -31.30 -10.83
N ALA A 552 10.52 -32.12 -10.92
CA ALA A 552 10.53 -33.47 -10.37
C ALA A 552 10.22 -34.52 -11.44
N PHE A 553 10.88 -35.68 -11.31
CA PHE A 553 10.56 -36.91 -12.01
C PHE A 553 10.99 -38.11 -11.16
N GLY A 554 10.46 -39.31 -11.40
CA GLY A 554 10.71 -40.43 -10.50
C GLY A 554 9.76 -41.61 -10.62
N ILE A 555 9.89 -42.57 -9.73
CA ILE A 555 9.04 -43.77 -9.70
C ILE A 555 8.11 -43.72 -8.47
N GLN A 556 7.02 -44.49 -8.52
CA GLN A 556 5.90 -44.48 -7.57
C GLN A 556 5.09 -43.17 -7.64
N SER A 557 4.57 -42.87 -8.84
CA SER A 557 3.80 -41.66 -9.19
C SER A 557 2.84 -41.17 -8.10
N GLU A 558 1.92 -42.02 -7.62
CA GLU A 558 0.87 -41.70 -6.65
C GLU A 558 1.30 -41.76 -5.19
N CYS A 559 2.54 -42.22 -4.93
CA CYS A 559 3.12 -42.28 -3.60
C CYS A 559 4.22 -41.22 -3.46
N CYS A 560 5.44 -41.53 -3.85
CA CYS A 560 6.61 -40.72 -3.54
C CYS A 560 6.71 -39.45 -4.38
N VAL A 561 6.35 -39.53 -5.68
CA VAL A 561 6.36 -38.37 -6.57
C VAL A 561 5.26 -37.38 -6.17
N LEU A 562 4.00 -37.83 -6.09
CA LEU A 562 2.88 -36.98 -5.71
C LEU A 562 3.08 -36.34 -4.33
N GLU A 563 3.42 -37.11 -3.31
CA GLU A 563 3.54 -36.58 -1.94
C GLU A 563 4.74 -35.67 -1.77
N THR A 564 5.87 -35.94 -2.44
CA THR A 564 7.02 -35.01 -2.43
C THR A 564 6.71 -33.70 -3.16
N CYS A 565 6.00 -33.76 -4.29
CA CYS A 565 5.56 -32.56 -4.99
C CYS A 565 4.55 -31.73 -4.16
N LYS A 566 3.63 -32.39 -3.44
CA LYS A 566 2.75 -31.72 -2.47
C LYS A 566 3.54 -31.06 -1.34
N GLY A 567 4.47 -31.79 -0.73
CA GLY A 567 5.34 -31.25 0.33
C GLY A 567 6.15 -30.04 -0.16
N ALA A 568 6.63 -30.06 -1.41
CA ALA A 568 7.29 -28.92 -2.03
C ALA A 568 6.36 -27.70 -2.20
N LEU A 569 5.13 -27.91 -2.70
CA LEU A 569 4.13 -26.85 -2.84
C LEU A 569 3.74 -26.25 -1.48
N GLU A 570 3.49 -27.09 -0.47
CA GLU A 570 3.20 -26.66 0.91
C GLU A 570 4.37 -25.90 1.53
N ALA A 571 5.61 -26.31 1.23
CA ALA A 571 6.81 -25.59 1.61
C ALA A 571 7.06 -24.31 0.80
N GLY A 572 6.17 -23.94 -0.12
CA GLY A 572 6.18 -22.67 -0.86
C GLY A 572 7.09 -22.64 -2.09
N PHE A 573 7.48 -23.79 -2.64
CA PHE A 573 8.22 -23.86 -3.90
C PHE A 573 7.26 -23.91 -5.09
N ARG A 574 7.66 -23.34 -6.23
CA ARG A 574 7.02 -23.70 -7.52
C ARG A 574 7.40 -25.13 -7.87
N VAL A 575 6.49 -25.89 -8.48
CA VAL A 575 6.75 -27.28 -8.87
C VAL A 575 6.40 -27.51 -10.33
N THR A 576 7.31 -28.15 -11.09
CA THR A 576 7.05 -28.72 -12.40
C THR A 576 7.24 -30.23 -12.37
N LEU A 577 6.20 -30.99 -12.70
CA LEU A 577 6.33 -32.44 -12.94
C LEU A 577 6.66 -32.70 -14.42
N LEU A 578 7.67 -33.52 -14.67
CA LEU A 578 8.05 -33.93 -16.03
C LEU A 578 7.17 -35.09 -16.51
N GLN A 579 6.14 -34.76 -17.28
CA GLN A 579 5.22 -35.75 -17.87
C GLN A 579 5.98 -36.73 -18.75
N GLY A 580 5.65 -38.02 -18.59
CA GLY A 580 6.31 -39.13 -19.28
C GLY A 580 7.66 -39.55 -18.69
N ALA A 581 8.14 -38.88 -17.63
CA ALA A 581 9.33 -39.24 -16.86
C ALA A 581 8.98 -39.71 -15.42
N HIS A 582 7.73 -40.13 -15.19
CA HIS A 582 7.34 -40.81 -13.96
C HIS A 582 6.42 -42.00 -14.21
N SER A 583 6.44 -43.01 -13.32
CA SER A 583 5.56 -44.18 -13.42
C SER A 583 5.36 -44.92 -12.08
N THR A 584 4.51 -45.95 -12.06
CA THR A 584 4.11 -46.71 -10.87
C THR A 584 3.59 -48.10 -11.23
N TYR A 585 3.26 -48.94 -10.24
CA TYR A 585 2.68 -50.27 -10.46
C TYR A 585 1.25 -50.22 -10.97
N ASP A 586 0.87 -51.23 -11.76
CA ASP A 586 -0.54 -51.52 -11.98
C ASP A 586 -1.23 -51.90 -10.65
N THR A 587 -2.42 -51.37 -10.43
CA THR A 587 -3.27 -51.78 -9.31
C THR A 587 -4.38 -52.69 -9.81
N LYS A 588 -5.07 -53.38 -8.90
CA LYS A 588 -6.23 -54.22 -9.26
C LYS A 588 -7.33 -53.47 -10.05
N ASN A 589 -7.38 -52.14 -9.94
CA ASN A 589 -8.48 -51.32 -10.45
C ASN A 589 -8.05 -50.28 -11.50
N LYS A 590 -6.75 -49.99 -11.64
CA LYS A 590 -6.23 -48.95 -12.54
C LYS A 590 -4.88 -49.37 -13.10
N GLN A 591 -4.67 -49.13 -14.39
CA GLN A 591 -3.38 -49.26 -15.04
C GLN A 591 -2.45 -48.10 -14.66
N ALA A 592 -1.14 -48.31 -14.69
CA ALA A 592 -0.11 -47.31 -14.37
C ALA A 592 -0.33 -46.00 -15.14
N VAL A 593 -0.65 -46.06 -16.44
CA VAL A 593 -0.94 -44.89 -17.28
C VAL A 593 -2.12 -44.07 -16.74
N GLN A 594 -3.17 -44.73 -16.23
CA GLN A 594 -4.33 -44.04 -15.64
C GLN A 594 -3.99 -43.40 -14.29
N ILE A 595 -3.01 -43.97 -13.57
CA ILE A 595 -2.51 -43.40 -12.32
C ILE A 595 -1.60 -42.21 -12.59
N GLU A 596 -0.73 -42.30 -13.60
CA GLU A 596 0.11 -41.19 -14.09
C GLU A 596 -0.75 -39.98 -14.45
N GLU A 597 -1.78 -40.16 -15.28
CA GLU A 597 -2.69 -39.08 -15.69
C GLU A 597 -3.46 -38.48 -14.50
N HIS A 598 -3.85 -39.32 -13.53
CA HIS A 598 -4.51 -38.84 -12.32
C HIS A 598 -3.58 -37.95 -11.48
N VAL A 599 -2.33 -38.36 -11.27
CA VAL A 599 -1.31 -37.62 -10.54
C VAL A 599 -1.00 -36.28 -11.20
N GLU A 600 -0.83 -36.27 -12.52
CA GLU A 600 -0.61 -35.04 -13.29
C GLU A 600 -1.76 -34.05 -13.12
N ASN A 601 -3.01 -34.52 -13.19
CA ASN A 601 -4.18 -33.67 -13.03
C ASN A 601 -4.33 -33.16 -11.59
N GLU A 602 -4.07 -34.00 -10.59
CA GLU A 602 -4.11 -33.60 -9.18
C GLU A 602 -3.08 -32.50 -8.89
N LEU A 603 -1.84 -32.66 -9.38
CA LEU A 603 -0.79 -31.66 -9.20
C LEU A 603 -1.09 -30.34 -9.92
N LYS A 604 -1.71 -30.38 -11.10
CA LYS A 604 -2.21 -29.15 -11.77
C LYS A 604 -3.23 -28.40 -10.92
N VAL A 605 -4.18 -29.12 -10.31
CA VAL A 605 -5.20 -28.52 -9.42
C VAL A 605 -4.56 -27.87 -8.19
N LEU A 606 -3.47 -28.46 -7.68
CA LEU A 606 -2.70 -27.92 -6.56
C LEU A 606 -1.73 -26.80 -6.95
N GLY A 607 -1.66 -26.42 -8.24
CA GLY A 607 -0.87 -25.29 -8.71
C GLY A 607 0.52 -25.64 -9.26
N ALA A 608 0.84 -26.93 -9.45
CA ALA A 608 2.06 -27.33 -10.17
C ALA A 608 1.88 -27.24 -11.70
N SER A 609 2.97 -26.96 -12.41
CA SER A 609 3.04 -27.16 -13.85
C SER A 609 3.33 -28.61 -14.19
N VAL A 610 2.80 -29.09 -15.32
CA VAL A 610 3.13 -30.39 -15.89
C VAL A 610 3.61 -30.17 -17.31
N THR A 611 4.77 -30.67 -17.65
CA THR A 611 5.42 -30.42 -18.95
C THR A 611 6.02 -31.71 -19.50
N PRO A 612 5.79 -32.06 -20.77
CA PRO A 612 6.46 -33.21 -21.39
C PRO A 612 7.97 -33.09 -21.25
N TRP A 613 8.64 -34.15 -20.78
CA TRP A 613 10.06 -34.08 -20.47
C TRP A 613 10.93 -33.72 -21.69
N GLN A 614 10.56 -34.18 -22.89
CA GLN A 614 11.26 -33.84 -24.13
C GLN A 614 11.20 -32.34 -24.44
N THR A 615 10.04 -31.72 -24.18
CA THR A 615 9.87 -30.28 -24.34
C THR A 615 10.72 -29.52 -23.32
N ALA A 616 10.74 -29.99 -22.07
CA ALA A 616 11.54 -29.39 -21.01
C ALA A 616 13.04 -29.41 -21.34
N ILE A 617 13.61 -30.57 -21.69
CA ILE A 617 15.04 -30.65 -22.03
C ILE A 617 15.39 -29.84 -23.28
N GLY A 618 14.50 -29.78 -24.27
CA GLY A 618 14.68 -28.96 -25.48
C GLY A 618 14.70 -27.47 -25.15
N GLN A 619 13.89 -27.02 -24.19
CA GLN A 619 13.95 -25.66 -23.67
C GLN A 619 15.25 -25.42 -22.92
N TRP A 620 15.63 -26.32 -22.00
CA TRP A 620 16.84 -26.16 -21.18
C TRP A 620 18.12 -26.12 -22.00
N ALA A 621 18.21 -26.94 -23.06
CA ALA A 621 19.34 -26.92 -23.98
C ALA A 621 19.48 -25.59 -24.73
N ASN A 622 18.35 -24.90 -25.00
CA ASN A 622 18.33 -23.62 -25.69
C ASN A 622 18.52 -22.42 -24.74
N THR A 623 17.92 -22.46 -23.56
CA THR A 623 17.92 -21.35 -22.60
C THR A 623 19.06 -21.41 -21.60
N GLY A 624 19.66 -22.59 -21.41
CA GLY A 624 20.64 -22.82 -20.34
C GLY A 624 20.01 -22.77 -18.94
N VAL A 625 18.68 -22.91 -18.83
CA VAL A 625 17.94 -22.74 -17.59
C VAL A 625 17.02 -23.93 -17.37
N LEU A 626 17.02 -24.47 -16.16
CA LEU A 626 16.08 -25.49 -15.71
C LEU A 626 14.83 -24.77 -15.19
N GLY A 627 13.79 -24.60 -16.00
CA GLY A 627 12.57 -23.89 -15.56
C GLY A 627 11.67 -23.42 -16.67
#